data_AF-A0A3L9I6F8-F1
#
_entry.id   AF-A0A3L9I6F8-F1
#
_cell.length_a   1.000
_cell.length_b   1.000
_cell.length_c   1.000
_cell.angle_alpha   90.00
_cell.angle_beta   90.00
_cell.angle_gamma   90.00
#
_symmetry.space_group_name_H-M   'P 1'
#
loop_
_entity.id
_entity.type
_entity.pdbx_description
1 polymer ?
#
loop_
_entity_poly.entity_id
_entity_poly.type
_entity_poly.pdbx_seq_one_letter_code
_entity_poly.pdbx_strand_id
1 'polypeptide(L)'
;DNHDYINALANSVRASFAKHGEPDLLLLSYHGIPQRYADEGDDYPQRCRTTTRELASALGMAPEKVMMTFQSRFGREPWLMPYTDETLKMLGEKGVGHIQVMCPGFAADCLETLEEIAEQNREVFLGAGGKKYEYIPALNATPEHIEMMANLVAAYR
;
A
#
# COMPACT_ATOMS: atom_id res chain seq x y z
N ASP A 1 7.34 11.36 1.38
CA ASP A 1 8.02 12.02 0.24
C ASP A 1 9.55 12.04 0.39
N ASN A 2 10.10 11.76 1.58
CA ASN A 2 11.54 11.53 1.74
C ASN A 2 12.09 10.57 0.66
N HIS A 3 13.15 10.99 -0.02
CA HIS A 3 13.70 10.28 -1.18
C HIS A 3 14.18 8.86 -0.86
N ASP A 4 14.90 8.70 0.25
CA ASP A 4 15.43 7.40 0.68
C ASP A 4 14.29 6.43 1.01
N TYR A 5 13.21 6.93 1.61
CA TYR A 5 12.03 6.13 1.89
C TYR A 5 11.33 5.66 0.61
N ILE A 6 11.11 6.55 -0.35
CA ILE A 6 10.50 6.19 -1.64
C ILE A 6 11.37 5.19 -2.40
N ASN A 7 12.70 5.34 -2.35
CA ASN A 7 13.62 4.38 -2.98
C ASN A 7 13.56 3.00 -2.32
N ALA A 8 13.52 2.93 -0.99
CA ALA A 8 13.40 1.66 -0.26
C ALA A 8 12.10 0.93 -0.64
N LEU A 9 10.97 1.65 -0.67
CA LEU A 9 9.69 1.10 -1.13
C LEU A 9 9.77 0.63 -2.59
N ALA A 10 10.29 1.46 -3.49
CA ALA A 10 10.40 1.13 -4.91
C ALA A 10 11.27 -0.12 -5.14
N ASN A 11 12.35 -0.28 -4.38
CA ASN A 11 13.20 -1.47 -4.47
C ASN A 11 12.48 -2.73 -3.99
N SER A 12 11.70 -2.64 -2.90
CA SER A 12 10.86 -3.75 -2.44
C SER A 12 9.81 -4.16 -3.49
N VAL A 13 9.15 -3.18 -4.12
CA VAL A 13 8.20 -3.44 -5.23
C VAL A 13 8.91 -4.10 -6.41
N ARG A 14 10.05 -3.56 -6.87
CA ARG A 14 10.81 -4.14 -7.99
C ARG A 14 11.27 -5.57 -7.71
N ALA A 15 11.71 -5.85 -6.48
CA ALA A 15 12.10 -7.20 -6.08
C ALA A 15 10.91 -8.17 -6.14
N SER A 16 9.73 -7.73 -5.67
CA SER A 16 8.50 -8.52 -5.78
C SER A 16 8.10 -8.74 -7.24
N PHE A 17 8.17 -7.72 -8.10
CA PHE A 17 7.88 -7.86 -9.53
C PHE A 17 8.85 -8.81 -10.23
N ALA A 18 10.14 -8.77 -9.89
CA ALA A 18 11.13 -9.69 -10.44
C ALA A 18 10.83 -11.15 -10.05
N LYS A 19 10.32 -11.38 -8.83
CA LYS A 19 10.00 -12.72 -8.31
C LYS A 19 8.65 -13.25 -8.80
N HIS A 20 7.63 -12.39 -8.84
CA HIS A 20 6.25 -12.77 -9.07
C HIS A 20 5.70 -12.31 -10.43
N GLY A 21 6.49 -11.60 -11.24
CA GLY A 21 6.05 -10.93 -12.46
C GLY A 21 5.43 -9.56 -12.17
N GLU A 22 5.34 -8.71 -13.19
CA GLU A 22 4.62 -7.43 -13.09
C GLU A 22 3.11 -7.67 -12.94
N PRO A 23 2.42 -6.99 -12.02
CA PRO A 23 0.98 -7.10 -11.88
C PRO A 23 0.22 -6.28 -12.92
N ASP A 24 -1.06 -6.63 -13.08
CA ASP A 24 -2.03 -5.78 -13.79
C ASP A 24 -2.25 -4.47 -13.01
N LEU A 25 -2.22 -4.56 -11.67
CA LEU A 25 -2.40 -3.43 -10.76
C LEU A 25 -1.53 -3.57 -9.50
N LEU A 26 -0.79 -2.51 -9.16
CA LEU A 26 -0.19 -2.34 -7.83
C LEU A 26 -1.18 -1.57 -6.94
N LEU A 27 -1.57 -2.16 -5.82
CA LEU A 27 -2.48 -1.53 -4.86
C LEU A 27 -1.71 -1.12 -3.60
N LEU A 28 -1.77 0.16 -3.26
CA LEU A 28 -1.19 0.72 -2.04
C LEU A 28 -2.29 0.91 -1.01
N SER A 29 -2.26 0.10 0.05
CA SER A 29 -3.26 0.14 1.11
C SER A 29 -2.71 0.88 2.34
N TYR A 30 -3.44 1.89 2.81
CA TYR A 30 -3.11 2.69 3.98
C TYR A 30 -4.13 2.47 5.08
N HIS A 31 -3.76 2.55 6.36
CA HIS A 31 -4.75 2.46 7.43
C HIS A 31 -5.76 3.61 7.30
N GLY A 32 -7.05 3.31 7.34
CA GLY A 32 -8.08 4.34 7.26
C GLY A 32 -8.10 5.22 8.51
N ILE A 33 -8.67 6.41 8.37
CA ILE A 33 -9.10 7.23 9.50
C ILE A 33 -10.57 7.63 9.28
N PRO A 34 -11.32 7.97 10.33
CA PRO A 34 -12.63 8.60 10.18
C PRO A 34 -12.56 9.82 9.26
N GLN A 35 -13.52 9.95 8.34
CA GLN A 35 -13.59 11.06 7.37
C GLN A 35 -13.57 12.42 8.09
N ARG A 36 -14.22 12.49 9.26
CA ARG A 36 -14.27 13.69 10.10
C ARG A 36 -12.87 14.25 10.42
N TYR A 37 -11.86 13.42 10.66
CA TYR A 37 -10.51 13.91 10.95
C TYR A 37 -9.88 14.63 9.75
N ALA A 38 -10.08 14.10 8.55
CA ALA A 38 -9.66 14.79 7.33
C ALA A 38 -10.42 16.10 7.12
N ASP A 39 -11.73 16.12 7.42
CA ASP A 39 -12.55 17.34 7.32
C ASP A 39 -12.15 18.40 8.36
N GLU A 40 -11.65 17.97 9.51
CA GLU A 40 -11.13 18.82 10.59
C GLU A 40 -9.68 19.29 10.33
N GLY A 41 -9.06 18.86 9.23
CA GLY A 41 -7.77 19.38 8.76
C GLY A 41 -6.58 18.44 8.90
N ASP A 42 -6.79 17.17 9.25
CA ASP A 42 -5.72 16.16 9.23
C ASP A 42 -5.17 15.99 7.80
N ASP A 43 -3.84 16.10 7.65
CA ASP A 43 -3.16 16.03 6.35
C ASP A 43 -2.80 14.61 5.91
N TYR A 44 -3.14 13.59 6.72
CA TYR A 44 -2.88 12.19 6.44
C TYR A 44 -3.31 11.74 5.03
N PRO A 45 -4.52 12.05 4.52
CA PRO A 45 -4.91 11.66 3.17
C PRO A 45 -4.00 12.28 2.09
N GLN A 46 -3.56 13.51 2.28
CA GLN A 46 -2.67 14.24 1.36
C GLN A 46 -1.28 13.59 1.37
N ARG A 47 -0.79 13.18 2.53
CA ARG A 47 0.49 12.48 2.67
C ARG A 47 0.46 11.08 2.03
N CYS A 48 -0.63 10.32 2.21
CA CYS A 48 -0.84 9.04 1.51
C CYS A 48 -0.84 9.21 -0.01
N ARG A 49 -1.56 10.22 -0.53
CA ARG A 49 -1.57 10.55 -1.97
C ARG A 49 -0.18 10.93 -2.48
N THR A 50 0.56 11.71 -1.69
CA THR A 50 1.93 12.13 -2.04
C THR A 50 2.85 10.91 -2.12
N THR A 51 2.88 10.06 -1.10
CA THR A 51 3.69 8.83 -1.13
C THR A 51 3.32 7.92 -2.31
N THR A 52 2.03 7.74 -2.58
CA THR A 52 1.55 6.98 -3.75
C THR A 52 2.07 7.55 -5.06
N ARG A 53 1.97 8.87 -5.25
CA ARG A 53 2.42 9.55 -6.48
C ARG A 53 3.94 9.43 -6.66
N GLU A 54 4.71 9.69 -5.60
CA GLU A 54 6.17 9.60 -5.66
C GLU A 54 6.64 8.17 -5.92
N LEU A 55 6.00 7.16 -5.29
CA LEU A 55 6.32 5.76 -5.54
C LEU A 55 5.98 5.34 -6.98
N ALA A 56 4.80 5.70 -7.49
CA ALA A 56 4.43 5.42 -8.87
C ALA A 56 5.43 6.05 -9.86
N SER A 57 5.84 7.30 -9.60
CA SER A 57 6.85 7.99 -10.41
C SER A 57 8.21 7.31 -10.34
N ALA A 58 8.66 6.89 -9.15
CA ALA A 58 9.93 6.18 -8.98
C ALA A 58 9.94 4.84 -9.69
N LEU A 59 8.80 4.14 -9.74
CA LEU A 59 8.63 2.88 -10.45
C LEU A 59 8.48 3.06 -11.98
N GLY A 60 8.26 4.28 -12.46
CA GLY A 60 7.95 4.54 -13.87
C GLY A 60 6.61 3.93 -14.31
N MET A 61 5.70 3.70 -13.36
CA MET A 61 4.39 3.09 -13.64
C MET A 61 3.39 4.17 -14.06
N ALA A 62 2.55 3.80 -15.02
CA ALA A 62 1.42 4.64 -15.42
C ALA A 62 0.42 4.77 -14.24
N PRO A 63 -0.19 5.95 -14.02
CA PRO A 63 -1.11 6.17 -12.90
C PRO A 63 -2.27 5.17 -12.86
N GLU A 64 -2.71 4.65 -14.01
CA GLU A 64 -3.80 3.68 -14.12
C GLU A 64 -3.43 2.28 -13.60
N LYS A 65 -2.12 1.99 -13.51
CA LYS A 65 -1.59 0.73 -12.95
C LYS A 65 -1.32 0.80 -11.45
N VAL A 66 -1.53 1.95 -10.80
CA VAL A 66 -1.33 2.13 -9.36
C VAL A 66 -2.61 2.67 -8.73
N MET A 67 -3.14 1.95 -7.74
CA MET A 67 -4.33 2.35 -7.00
C MET A 67 -4.02 2.55 -5.53
N MET A 68 -4.66 3.51 -4.89
CA MET A 68 -4.57 3.74 -3.45
C MET A 68 -5.92 3.46 -2.79
N THR A 69 -5.91 2.73 -1.67
CA THR A 69 -7.09 2.42 -0.87
C THR A 69 -6.80 2.59 0.63
N PHE A 70 -7.86 2.53 1.44
CA PHE A 70 -7.79 2.58 2.89
C PHE A 70 -8.33 1.28 3.50
N GLN A 71 -7.65 0.73 4.50
CA GLN A 71 -7.98 -0.53 5.19
C GLN A 71 -8.40 -0.30 6.65
N SER A 72 -8.79 -1.37 7.33
CA SER A 72 -8.97 -1.38 8.79
C SER A 72 -10.00 -0.37 9.32
N ARG A 73 -11.13 -0.20 8.60
CA ARG A 73 -12.25 0.64 9.08
C ARG A 73 -12.97 -0.01 10.26
N PHE A 74 -13.38 0.81 11.23
CA PHE A 74 -14.10 0.35 12.42
C PHE A 74 -15.33 1.19 12.74
N GLY A 75 -16.39 0.53 13.21
CA GLY A 75 -17.64 1.20 13.58
C GLY A 75 -18.51 1.56 12.37
N ARG A 76 -19.45 2.49 12.60
CA ARG A 76 -20.49 2.86 11.62
C ARG A 76 -20.30 4.22 10.99
N GLU A 77 -19.36 5.01 11.50
CA GLU A 77 -19.09 6.33 10.94
C GLU A 77 -18.41 6.20 9.55
N PRO A 78 -18.50 7.21 8.68
CA PRO A 78 -17.78 7.21 7.42
C PRO A 78 -16.27 7.31 7.63
N TRP A 79 -15.51 6.47 6.92
CA TRP A 79 -14.05 6.47 6.89
C TRP A 79 -13.55 6.89 5.51
N LEU A 80 -12.26 7.19 5.40
CA LEU A 80 -11.63 7.48 4.13
C LEU A 80 -11.86 6.34 3.12
N MET A 81 -12.20 6.74 1.90
CA MET A 81 -12.46 5.86 0.76
C MET A 81 -11.39 6.06 -0.33
N PRO A 82 -11.16 5.08 -1.21
CA PRO A 82 -11.90 3.80 -1.33
C PRO A 82 -11.47 2.74 -0.31
N TYR A 83 -12.39 1.87 0.11
CA TYR A 83 -12.10 0.78 1.07
C TYR A 83 -11.39 -0.40 0.38
N THR A 84 -10.38 -0.96 1.04
CA THR A 84 -9.49 -1.98 0.47
C THR A 84 -10.24 -3.27 0.16
N ASP A 85 -11.01 -3.79 1.12
CA ASP A 85 -11.84 -4.99 0.99
C ASP A 85 -12.83 -4.90 -0.18
N GLU A 86 -13.60 -3.81 -0.25
CA GLU A 86 -14.59 -3.57 -1.30
C GLU A 86 -13.93 -3.38 -2.66
N THR A 87 -12.78 -2.69 -2.71
CA THR A 87 -12.01 -2.50 -3.94
C THR A 87 -11.48 -3.81 -4.48
N LEU A 88 -10.88 -4.64 -3.63
CA LEU A 88 -10.34 -5.94 -4.02
C LEU A 88 -11.42 -6.88 -4.55
N LYS A 89 -12.58 -6.93 -3.89
CA LYS A 89 -13.73 -7.68 -4.38
C LYS A 89 -14.13 -7.22 -5.78
N MET A 90 -14.30 -5.90 -5.96
CA MET A 90 -14.67 -5.30 -7.24
C MET A 90 -13.64 -5.57 -8.34
N LEU A 91 -12.34 -5.53 -8.03
CA LEU A 91 -11.28 -5.81 -9.01
C LEU A 91 -11.30 -7.29 -9.45
N GLY A 92 -11.51 -8.21 -8.51
CA GLY A 92 -11.70 -9.62 -8.82
C GLY A 92 -12.92 -9.87 -9.72
N GLU A 93 -14.05 -9.25 -9.41
CA GLU A 93 -15.29 -9.32 -10.20
C GLU A 93 -15.13 -8.74 -11.62
N LYS A 94 -14.29 -7.71 -11.78
CA LYS A 94 -13.94 -7.12 -13.08
C LYS A 94 -12.92 -7.92 -13.88
N GLY A 95 -12.41 -9.03 -13.33
CA GLY A 95 -11.48 -9.91 -14.02
C GLY A 95 -10.04 -9.42 -14.01
N VAL A 96 -9.65 -8.55 -13.07
CA VAL A 96 -8.22 -8.27 -12.84
C VAL A 96 -7.53 -9.57 -12.45
N GLY A 97 -6.49 -9.95 -13.18
CA GLY A 97 -5.85 -11.25 -13.03
C GLY A 97 -4.85 -11.27 -11.90
N HIS A 98 -3.87 -10.38 -11.95
CA HIS A 98 -2.74 -10.33 -11.05
C HIS A 98 -2.64 -8.98 -10.34
N ILE A 99 -2.68 -8.99 -9.01
CA ILE A 99 -2.41 -7.81 -8.20
C ILE A 99 -1.27 -8.07 -7.22
N GLN A 100 -0.55 -6.99 -6.89
CA GLN A 100 0.33 -6.98 -5.73
C GLN A 100 -0.05 -5.83 -4.80
N VAL A 101 0.00 -6.07 -3.50
CA VAL A 101 -0.44 -5.12 -2.47
C VAL A 101 0.72 -4.75 -1.56
N MET A 102 0.91 -3.46 -1.31
CA MET A 102 1.90 -2.94 -0.35
C MET A 102 1.21 -1.99 0.65
N CYS A 103 1.75 -1.91 1.86
CA CYS A 103 1.25 -1.01 2.91
C CYS A 103 2.26 0.05 3.33
N PRO A 104 2.43 1.16 2.58
CA PRO A 104 3.41 2.20 2.91
C PRO A 104 3.07 2.97 4.20
N GLY A 105 1.90 2.75 4.80
CA GLY A 105 1.57 3.30 6.11
C GLY A 105 2.32 2.65 7.28
N PHE A 106 2.95 1.48 7.06
CA PHE A 106 3.57 0.68 8.10
C PHE A 106 5.07 0.48 7.84
N ALA A 107 5.87 0.70 8.89
CA ALA A 107 7.32 0.53 8.85
C ALA A 107 7.73 -0.95 9.00
N ALA A 108 6.93 -1.74 9.73
CA ALA A 108 7.11 -3.15 9.98
C ALA A 108 5.76 -3.87 9.89
N ASP A 109 5.80 -5.18 9.62
CA ASP A 109 4.60 -5.99 9.55
C ASP A 109 3.94 -6.10 10.94
N CYS A 110 2.62 -6.03 10.94
CA CYS A 110 1.73 -6.09 12.09
C CYS A 110 0.48 -6.93 11.74
N LEU A 111 -0.52 -6.91 12.61
CA LEU A 111 -1.76 -7.68 12.43
C LEU A 111 -2.49 -7.25 11.15
N GLU A 112 -2.60 -5.94 10.94
CA GLU A 112 -3.28 -5.34 9.80
C GLU A 112 -2.60 -5.75 8.48
N THR A 113 -1.29 -5.91 8.45
CA THR A 113 -0.60 -6.34 7.23
C THR A 113 -0.63 -7.85 7.01
N LEU A 114 -0.35 -8.64 8.05
CA LEU A 114 -0.20 -10.09 7.90
C LEU A 114 -1.54 -10.81 7.85
N GLU A 115 -2.50 -10.43 8.70
CA GLU A 115 -3.80 -11.08 8.74
C GLU A 115 -4.78 -10.43 7.76
N GLU A 116 -5.00 -9.11 7.87
CA GLU A 116 -5.99 -8.43 7.03
C GLU A 116 -5.52 -8.37 5.55
N ILE A 117 -4.31 -7.87 5.27
CA ILE A 117 -3.85 -7.75 3.87
C ILE A 117 -3.38 -9.08 3.27
N ALA A 118 -2.49 -9.81 3.94
CA ALA A 118 -1.86 -10.98 3.31
C ALA A 118 -2.78 -12.21 3.24
N GLU A 119 -3.74 -12.33 4.16
CA GLU A 119 -4.67 -13.47 4.24
C GLU A 119 -6.10 -13.07 3.86
N GLN A 120 -6.80 -12.26 4.66
CA GLN A 120 -8.24 -12.02 4.46
C GLN A 120 -8.54 -11.36 3.11
N ASN A 121 -7.81 -10.29 2.77
CA ASN A 121 -8.00 -9.57 1.51
C ASN A 121 -7.54 -10.36 0.29
N ARG A 122 -6.59 -11.28 0.46
CA ARG A 122 -6.25 -12.27 -0.56
C ARG A 122 -7.43 -13.18 -0.86
N GLU A 123 -8.09 -13.69 0.18
CA GLU A 123 -9.29 -14.53 0.02
C GLU A 123 -10.42 -13.77 -0.68
N VAL A 124 -10.64 -12.50 -0.33
CA VAL A 124 -11.64 -11.63 -0.98
C VAL A 124 -11.37 -11.50 -2.48
N PHE A 125 -10.14 -11.14 -2.87
CA PHE A 125 -9.79 -10.94 -4.28
C PHE A 125 -9.88 -12.25 -5.09
N LEU A 126 -9.32 -13.34 -4.58
CA LEU A 126 -9.31 -14.63 -5.27
C LEU A 126 -10.72 -15.24 -5.33
N GLY A 127 -11.49 -15.13 -4.24
CA GLY A 127 -12.89 -15.58 -4.18
C GLY A 127 -13.81 -14.81 -5.13
N ALA A 128 -13.50 -13.54 -5.42
CA ALA A 128 -14.22 -12.72 -6.39
C ALA A 128 -13.87 -13.02 -7.86
N GLY A 129 -12.89 -13.88 -8.12
CA GLY A 129 -12.51 -14.31 -9.48
C GLY A 129 -11.10 -13.89 -9.93
N GLY A 130 -10.37 -13.15 -9.09
CA GLY A 130 -8.95 -12.84 -9.30
C GLY A 130 -8.09 -14.10 -9.38
N LYS A 131 -6.91 -14.00 -10.01
CA LYS A 131 -6.06 -15.18 -10.29
C LYS A 131 -4.80 -15.25 -9.47
N LYS A 132 -4.18 -14.10 -9.20
CA LYS A 132 -2.90 -14.01 -8.51
C LYS A 132 -2.86 -12.80 -7.60
N TYR A 133 -2.44 -13.03 -6.36
CA TYR A 133 -2.37 -12.03 -5.30
C TYR A 133 -1.03 -12.21 -4.60
N GLU A 134 -0.27 -11.13 -4.46
CA GLU A 134 0.96 -11.13 -3.67
C GLU A 134 0.95 -9.94 -2.70
N TYR A 135 1.21 -10.21 -1.43
CA TYR A 135 1.52 -9.16 -0.47
C TYR A 135 3.02 -8.85 -0.52
N ILE A 136 3.36 -7.57 -0.60
CA ILE A 136 4.73 -7.08 -0.50
C ILE A 136 4.97 -6.68 0.96
N PRO A 137 5.84 -7.40 1.70
CA PRO A 137 6.09 -7.12 3.11
C PRO A 137 6.49 -5.68 3.38
N ALA A 138 6.17 -5.21 4.58
CA ALA A 138 6.71 -3.94 5.06
C ALA A 138 8.25 -3.97 5.04
N LEU A 139 8.85 -2.79 5.09
CA LEU A 139 10.30 -2.66 5.00
C LEU A 139 11.04 -3.36 6.16
N ASN A 140 10.40 -3.55 7.31
CA ASN A 140 10.90 -4.36 8.42
C ASN A 140 12.35 -3.98 8.80
N ALA A 141 13.22 -4.96 9.01
CA ALA A 141 14.64 -4.77 9.31
C ALA A 141 15.54 -4.87 8.05
N THR A 142 15.01 -4.52 6.88
CA THR A 142 15.85 -4.49 5.66
C THR A 142 16.97 -3.46 5.79
N PRO A 143 18.17 -3.74 5.24
CA PRO A 143 19.28 -2.78 5.27
C PRO A 143 18.91 -1.41 4.73
N GLU A 144 18.13 -1.36 3.65
CA GLU A 144 17.67 -0.11 3.01
C GLU A 144 16.78 0.72 3.94
N HIS A 145 15.94 0.06 4.75
CA HIS A 145 15.09 0.75 5.71
C HIS A 145 15.88 1.34 6.88
N ILE A 146 16.84 0.56 7.39
CA ILE A 146 17.73 1.00 8.47
C ILE A 146 18.57 2.19 8.00
N GLU A 147 19.14 2.10 6.79
CA GLU A 147 19.92 3.19 6.20
C GLU A 147 19.08 4.45 6.00
N MET A 148 17.86 4.31 5.48
CA MET A 148 16.91 5.43 5.35
C MET A 148 16.65 6.10 6.70
N MET A 149 16.38 5.33 7.76
CA MET A 149 16.16 5.89 9.09
C MET A 149 17.42 6.59 9.64
N ALA A 150 18.60 6.02 9.41
CA ALA A 150 19.87 6.62 9.81
C ALA A 150 20.10 7.97 9.10
N ASN A 151 19.89 8.03 7.79
CA ASN A 151 20.00 9.25 6.99
C ASN A 151 18.99 10.32 7.42
N LEU A 152 17.76 9.91 7.71
CA LEU A 152 16.72 10.83 8.17
C LEU A 152 17.11 11.56 9.46
N VAL A 153 17.71 10.84 10.42
CA VAL A 153 18.14 11.43 11.70
C VAL A 153 19.45 12.19 11.56
N ALA A 154 20.33 11.81 10.62
CA ALA A 154 21.62 12.48 10.41
C ALA A 154 21.47 13.97 10.05
N ALA A 155 20.37 14.36 9.38
CA ALA A 155 20.09 15.77 9.06
C ALA A 155 19.83 16.67 10.29
N TYR A 156 19.62 16.06 11.48
CA TYR A 156 19.33 16.76 12.73
C TYR A 156 20.44 16.60 13.78
N ARG A 157 21.61 16.10 13.36
CA ARG A 157 22.79 15.94 14.22
C ARG A 157 23.78 17.08 14.06
#